data_AF-A0A9D8VP42-F1
#
_entry.id   AF-A0A9D8VP42-F1
#
_cell.length_a   1.000
_cell.length_b   1.000
_cell.length_c   1.000
_cell.angle_alpha   90.00
_cell.angle_beta   90.00
_cell.angle_gamma   90.00
#
_symmetry.space_group_name_H-M   'P 1'
#
loop_
_entity.id
_entity.type
_entity.pdbx_description
1 polymer ?
#
loop_
_entity_poly.entity_id
_entity_poly.type
_entity_poly.pdbx_seq_one_letter_code
_entity_poly.pdbx_strand_id
1 'polypeptide(L)'
;MKKVALLTFVLVCVMAVTGYSQTKEGAYLNVDYLKVETENLAKFEKLFKSQWEPVLEAKVSSGNLIGSYFYKILYPGGNLSKYNYVLVRTYQDLDAVMADGERLNELLAGGGKGVLSKSLALADFQFSELWRTEAGVMNIMDTEPGAFAIVNFMRVKPGMENQYLALENDIARPLHEERIKQDQMHNWRTYSLMKPGGLEYRYNFITADFYDVISNMEYGFSNEIMQSVMPRANFTETMNAIINTREIMNSELWKLLTYQKK
;
A
#
# COMPACT_ATOMS: atom_id res chain seq x y z
N MET A 1 43.57 12.44 -50.58
CA MET A 1 42.62 11.49 -49.97
C MET A 1 43.28 10.80 -48.79
N LYS A 2 42.86 11.10 -47.55
CA LYS A 2 42.93 10.23 -46.38
C LYS A 2 42.08 10.90 -45.29
N LYS A 3 40.97 10.26 -44.95
CA LYS A 3 39.90 10.75 -44.09
C LYS A 3 40.40 10.76 -42.64
N VAL A 4 40.28 11.90 -41.96
CA VAL A 4 40.40 12.02 -40.50
C VAL A 4 39.10 11.48 -39.91
N ALA A 5 39.17 10.33 -39.23
CA ALA A 5 38.03 9.78 -38.50
C ALA A 5 38.03 10.38 -37.09
N LEU A 6 37.09 11.30 -36.86
CA LEU A 6 36.79 11.87 -35.55
C LEU A 6 36.01 10.81 -34.75
N LEU A 7 36.65 10.20 -33.75
CA LEU A 7 36.01 9.24 -32.85
C LEU A 7 35.28 10.01 -31.74
N THR A 8 34.00 10.30 -31.95
CA THR A 8 33.13 10.90 -30.93
C THR A 8 32.77 9.83 -29.90
N PHE A 9 33.39 9.90 -28.72
CA PHE A 9 33.04 9.06 -27.57
C PHE A 9 31.75 9.62 -26.94
N VAL A 10 30.59 9.08 -27.35
CA VAL A 10 29.31 9.36 -26.68
C VAL A 10 29.30 8.54 -25.39
N LEU A 11 29.63 9.21 -24.28
CA LEU A 11 29.41 8.71 -22.93
C LEU A 11 27.89 8.68 -22.70
N VAL A 12 27.26 7.53 -22.96
CA VAL A 12 25.88 7.27 -22.56
C VAL A 12 25.88 7.13 -21.04
N CYS A 13 25.62 8.23 -20.34
CA CYS A 13 25.19 8.18 -18.95
C CYS A 13 23.84 7.47 -18.91
N VAL A 14 23.86 6.16 -18.69
CA VAL A 14 22.69 5.41 -18.24
C VAL A 14 22.36 5.91 -16.84
N MET A 15 21.59 7.00 -16.76
CA MET A 15 20.82 7.28 -15.57
C MET A 15 19.81 6.15 -15.47
N ALA A 16 20.11 5.15 -14.65
CA ALA A 16 19.13 4.20 -14.18
C ALA A 16 18.12 4.99 -13.35
N VAL A 17 17.13 5.58 -14.02
CA VAL A 17 15.92 6.07 -13.38
C VAL A 17 15.18 4.82 -12.95
N THR A 18 15.50 4.32 -11.77
CA THR A 18 14.69 3.29 -11.13
C THR A 18 13.46 3.98 -10.55
N GLY A 19 12.49 4.29 -11.41
CA GLY A 19 11.16 4.69 -10.98
C GLY A 19 10.45 3.46 -10.45
N TYR A 20 10.56 3.20 -9.14
CA TYR A 20 9.80 2.12 -8.51
C TYR A 20 8.45 2.70 -8.08
N SER A 21 7.36 2.34 -8.75
CA SER A 21 6.02 2.73 -8.29
C SER A 21 5.56 1.97 -7.06
N GLN A 22 6.16 0.81 -6.85
CA GLN A 22 5.64 -0.19 -5.95
C GLN A 22 6.65 -0.50 -4.86
N THR A 23 6.14 -0.66 -3.65
CA THR A 23 6.94 -1.02 -2.49
C THR A 23 7.46 -2.46 -2.66
N LYS A 24 8.78 -2.61 -2.78
CA LYS A 24 9.46 -3.91 -2.94
C LYS A 24 9.07 -4.87 -1.82
N GLU A 25 9.01 -6.17 -2.10
CA GLU A 25 8.88 -7.19 -1.06
C GLU A 25 9.95 -7.02 0.04
N GLY A 26 9.55 -7.22 1.30
CA GLY A 26 10.40 -7.00 2.47
C GLY A 26 10.48 -5.55 2.97
N ALA A 27 9.94 -4.57 2.24
CA ALA A 27 9.86 -3.20 2.73
C ALA A 27 8.80 -3.03 3.83
N TYR A 28 8.96 -1.97 4.61
CA TYR A 28 8.21 -1.70 5.84
C TYR A 28 7.24 -0.55 5.63
N LEU A 29 6.10 -0.60 6.33
CA LEU A 29 5.10 0.44 6.25
C LEU A 29 4.70 0.89 7.65
N ASN A 30 4.65 2.21 7.84
CA ASN A 30 3.94 2.79 8.95
C ASN A 30 2.57 3.28 8.46
N VAL A 31 1.51 2.80 9.10
CA VAL A 31 0.12 3.06 8.69
C VAL A 31 -0.59 3.77 9.83
N ASP A 32 -0.97 5.03 9.63
CA ASP A 32 -1.69 5.84 10.61
C ASP A 32 -3.16 5.93 10.26
N TYR A 33 -4.01 5.66 11.25
CA TYR A 33 -5.46 5.73 11.11
C TYR A 33 -5.98 6.98 11.78
N LEU A 34 -6.71 7.79 11.01
CA LEU A 34 -7.19 9.10 11.44
C LEU A 34 -8.70 9.17 11.36
N LYS A 35 -9.30 9.82 12.35
CA LYS A 35 -10.73 10.15 12.39
C LYS A 35 -10.91 11.64 12.19
N VAL A 36 -11.79 12.01 11.27
CA VAL A 36 -12.15 13.40 10.99
C VAL A 36 -13.66 13.50 11.01
N GLU A 37 -14.19 14.44 11.78
CA GLU A 37 -15.64 14.69 11.81
C GLU A 37 -16.16 15.25 10.49
N THR A 38 -17.42 14.94 10.16
CA THR A 38 -18.02 15.25 8.84
C THR A 38 -17.89 16.72 8.45
N GLU A 39 -18.08 17.65 9.40
CA GLU A 39 -17.96 19.10 9.20
C GLU A 39 -16.54 19.58 8.90
N ASN A 40 -15.53 18.76 9.20
CA ASN A 40 -14.11 19.08 9.05
C ASN A 40 -13.47 18.40 7.84
N LEU A 41 -14.15 17.46 7.17
CA LEU A 41 -13.59 16.70 6.04
C LEU A 41 -12.93 17.59 4.98
N ALA A 42 -13.67 18.56 4.44
CA ALA A 42 -13.16 19.44 3.38
C ALA A 42 -11.99 20.34 3.86
N LYS A 43 -12.02 20.77 5.13
CA LYS A 43 -10.95 21.57 5.71
C LYS A 43 -9.69 20.73 5.90
N PHE A 44 -9.85 19.48 6.34
CA PHE A 44 -8.76 18.54 6.56
C PHE A 44 -8.11 18.13 5.25
N GLU A 45 -8.88 17.76 4.22
CA GLU A 45 -8.34 17.44 2.90
C GLU A 45 -7.57 18.64 2.30
N LYS A 46 -8.07 19.87 2.46
CA LYS A 46 -7.36 21.08 2.03
C LYS A 46 -6.08 21.34 2.85
N LEU A 47 -6.12 21.11 4.16
CA LEU A 47 -4.94 21.22 5.03
C LEU A 47 -3.88 20.21 4.59
N PHE A 48 -4.28 18.95 4.34
CA PHE A 48 -3.38 17.90 3.91
C PHE A 48 -2.69 18.27 2.61
N LYS A 49 -3.47 18.64 1.58
CA LYS A 49 -2.94 19.05 0.28
C LYS A 49 -1.97 20.23 0.36
N SER A 50 -2.31 21.25 1.15
CA SER A 50 -1.51 22.50 1.19
C SER A 50 -0.30 22.46 2.12
N GLN A 51 -0.30 21.59 3.14
CA GLN A 51 0.71 21.61 4.20
C GLN A 51 1.36 20.25 4.46
N TRP A 52 0.67 19.12 4.26
CA TRP A 52 1.27 17.78 4.44
C TRP A 52 2.00 17.30 3.19
N GLU A 53 1.40 17.44 2.00
CA GLU A 53 2.02 16.97 0.75
C GLU A 53 3.45 17.52 0.54
N PRO A 54 3.73 18.84 0.73
CA PRO A 54 5.10 19.35 0.54
C PRO A 54 6.10 18.78 1.55
N VAL A 55 5.65 18.48 2.78
CA VAL A 55 6.50 17.88 3.82
C VAL A 55 6.83 16.43 3.45
N LEU A 56 5.84 15.68 2.99
CA LEU A 56 6.01 14.30 2.56
C LEU A 56 6.88 14.21 1.30
N GLU A 57 6.69 15.10 0.34
CA GLU A 57 7.50 15.20 -0.89
C GLU A 57 8.98 15.47 -0.58
N ALA A 58 9.25 16.41 0.33
CA ALA A 58 10.62 16.69 0.79
C ALA A 58 11.26 15.47 1.47
N LYS A 59 10.49 14.71 2.26
CA LYS A 59 10.97 13.48 2.90
C LYS A 59 11.28 12.39 1.90
N VAL A 60 10.39 12.16 0.93
CA VAL A 60 10.62 11.21 -0.16
C VAL A 60 11.89 11.57 -0.93
N SER A 61 12.05 12.85 -1.25
CA SER A 61 13.24 13.35 -1.96
C SER A 61 14.53 13.16 -1.17
N SER A 62 14.49 13.29 0.17
CA SER A 62 15.65 13.05 1.04
C SER A 62 16.06 11.57 1.18
N GLY A 63 15.21 10.65 0.71
CA GLY A 63 15.53 9.23 0.56
C GLY A 63 15.25 8.32 1.75
N ASN A 64 14.87 8.85 2.92
CA ASN A 64 14.48 8.01 4.08
C ASN A 64 13.09 7.40 3.90
N LEU A 65 12.19 8.09 3.19
CA LEU A 65 10.85 7.65 2.84
C LEU A 65 10.84 7.26 1.36
N ILE A 66 10.34 6.07 1.01
CA ILE A 66 10.27 5.62 -0.39
C ILE A 66 9.00 6.13 -1.06
N GLY A 67 7.91 6.20 -0.28
CA GLY A 67 6.66 6.76 -0.73
C GLY A 67 5.66 6.95 0.40
N SER A 68 4.71 7.85 0.17
CA SER A 68 3.57 8.11 1.03
C SER A 68 2.28 8.09 0.23
N TYR A 69 1.22 7.57 0.83
CA TYR A 69 -0.09 7.42 0.20
C TYR A 69 -1.15 7.81 1.21
N PHE A 70 -2.04 8.71 0.83
CA PHE A 70 -3.11 9.18 1.70
C PHE A 70 -4.46 8.77 1.14
N TYR A 71 -5.18 7.95 1.90
CA TYR A 71 -6.43 7.33 1.50
C TYR A 71 -7.61 7.87 2.32
N LYS A 72 -8.77 7.95 1.67
CA LYS A 72 -10.08 8.11 2.30
C LYS A 72 -10.83 6.78 2.27
N ILE A 73 -11.44 6.41 3.38
CA ILE A 73 -12.25 5.19 3.46
C ILE A 73 -13.68 5.50 3.04
N LEU A 74 -14.12 4.84 1.98
CA LEU A 74 -15.48 4.96 1.45
C LEU A 74 -16.45 4.03 2.19
N TYR A 75 -16.04 2.79 2.48
CA TYR A 75 -16.85 1.79 3.19
C TYR A 75 -16.00 0.99 4.20
N PRO A 76 -16.50 0.73 5.44
CA PRO A 76 -17.82 1.10 5.97
C PRO A 76 -18.04 2.61 6.18
N GLY A 77 -16.97 3.43 6.14
CA GLY A 77 -17.03 4.88 5.98
C GLY A 77 -17.85 5.67 7.03
N GLY A 78 -17.92 6.99 6.83
CA GLY A 78 -18.83 7.87 7.58
C GLY A 78 -18.49 8.11 9.07
N ASN A 79 -19.42 8.73 9.78
CA ASN A 79 -19.20 9.20 11.16
C ASN A 79 -19.20 8.08 12.21
N LEU A 80 -19.78 6.91 11.92
CA LEU A 80 -19.78 5.77 12.84
C LEU A 80 -18.52 4.89 12.73
N SER A 81 -17.74 5.04 11.65
CA SER A 81 -16.46 4.34 11.54
C SER A 81 -15.46 4.90 12.56
N LYS A 82 -14.64 4.02 13.16
CA LYS A 82 -13.58 4.39 14.10
C LYS A 82 -12.56 5.37 13.47
N TYR A 83 -12.33 5.25 12.18
CA TYR A 83 -11.45 6.12 11.38
C TYR A 83 -12.01 6.24 9.96
N ASN A 84 -11.61 7.29 9.23
CA ASN A 84 -12.05 7.54 7.86
C ASN A 84 -10.95 8.03 6.91
N TYR A 85 -9.72 8.18 7.41
CA TYR A 85 -8.53 8.38 6.59
C TYR A 85 -7.39 7.48 7.05
N VAL A 86 -6.52 7.13 6.10
CA VAL A 86 -5.32 6.34 6.34
C VAL A 86 -4.14 7.01 5.66
N LEU A 87 -3.06 7.24 6.42
CA LEU A 87 -1.77 7.64 5.87
C LEU A 87 -0.82 6.45 5.90
N VAL A 88 -0.37 6.02 4.73
CA VAL A 88 0.60 4.94 4.57
C VAL A 88 1.94 5.56 4.19
N ARG A 89 2.99 5.24 4.95
CA ARG A 89 4.38 5.65 4.70
C ARG A 89 5.25 4.42 4.54
N THR A 90 6.06 4.37 3.49
CA THR A 90 6.80 3.17 3.08
C THR A 90 8.31 3.40 3.18
N TYR A 91 9.03 2.42 3.71
CA TYR A 91 10.42 2.53 4.11
C TYR A 91 11.21 1.29 3.67
N GLN A 92 12.51 1.47 3.47
CA GLN A 92 13.41 0.43 3.00
C GLN A 92 13.80 -0.54 4.13
N ASP A 93 13.89 -0.02 5.37
CA ASP A 93 14.27 -0.75 6.57
C ASP A 93 13.59 -0.16 7.82
N LEU A 94 13.72 -0.86 8.95
CA LEU A 94 13.12 -0.46 10.23
C LEU A 94 13.80 0.75 10.87
N ASP A 95 15.10 0.94 10.66
CA ASP A 95 15.83 2.06 11.23
C ASP A 95 15.32 3.38 10.63
N ALA A 96 15.01 3.38 9.33
CA ALA A 96 14.36 4.48 8.64
C ALA A 96 12.95 4.79 9.19
N VAL A 97 12.16 3.75 9.55
CA VAL A 97 10.85 3.94 10.19
C VAL A 97 11.01 4.68 11.52
N MET A 98 11.94 4.22 12.37
CA MET A 98 12.15 4.78 13.70
C MET A 98 12.68 6.22 13.63
N ALA A 99 13.67 6.46 12.78
CA ALA A 99 14.24 7.80 12.58
C ALA A 99 13.21 8.80 12.01
N ASP A 100 12.28 8.32 11.16
CA ASP A 100 11.24 9.18 10.60
C ASP A 100 10.15 9.55 11.62
N GLY A 101 9.79 8.65 12.53
CA GLY A 101 8.80 8.90 13.58
C GLY A 101 9.20 10.06 14.50
N GLU A 102 10.44 10.07 14.97
CA GLU A 102 10.99 11.15 15.80
C GLU A 102 11.02 12.48 15.03
N ARG A 103 11.53 12.45 13.79
CA ARG A 103 11.67 13.64 12.94
C ARG A 103 10.34 14.18 12.40
N LEU A 104 9.34 13.34 12.17
CA LEU A 104 7.99 13.79 11.76
C LEU A 104 7.35 14.60 12.88
N ASN A 105 7.43 14.11 14.12
CA ASN A 105 6.91 14.84 15.27
C ASN A 105 7.63 16.19 15.44
N GLU A 106 8.96 16.21 15.29
CA GLU A 106 9.74 17.46 15.33
C GLU A 106 9.42 18.41 14.17
N LEU A 107 9.31 17.94 12.93
CA LEU A 107 8.95 18.78 11.77
C LEU A 107 7.53 19.33 11.87
N LEU A 108 6.62 18.55 12.45
CA LEU A 108 5.25 18.96 12.74
C LEU A 108 5.19 19.93 13.94
N ALA A 109 6.12 19.82 14.90
CA ALA A 109 6.21 20.64 16.11
C ALA A 109 7.05 21.92 15.96
N GLY A 110 8.06 21.93 15.09
CA GLY A 110 9.22 22.84 15.17
C GLY A 110 9.48 23.68 13.92
N GLY A 111 8.55 24.59 13.58
CA GLY A 111 8.90 25.82 12.83
C GLY A 111 8.08 26.20 11.60
N GLY A 112 7.00 25.50 11.25
CA GLY A 112 6.19 25.78 10.06
C GLY A 112 4.70 26.00 10.32
N LYS A 113 4.30 27.03 11.08
CA LYS A 113 2.89 27.47 11.20
C LYS A 113 1.88 26.40 11.67
N GLY A 114 2.23 25.55 12.64
CA GLY A 114 1.24 24.74 13.37
C GLY A 114 0.48 23.70 12.52
N VAL A 115 1.15 23.02 11.59
CA VAL A 115 0.50 21.92 10.84
C VAL A 115 -0.03 20.85 11.80
N LEU A 116 0.78 20.45 12.80
CA LEU A 116 0.34 19.52 13.84
C LEU A 116 -0.90 20.02 14.58
N SER A 117 -0.86 21.24 15.09
CA SER A 117 -1.96 21.79 15.89
C SER A 117 -3.22 21.99 15.05
N LYS A 118 -3.10 22.41 13.79
CA LYS A 118 -4.21 22.48 12.83
C LYS A 118 -4.76 21.10 12.49
N SER A 119 -3.89 20.10 12.34
CA SER A 119 -4.31 18.72 12.11
C SER A 119 -5.06 18.19 13.32
N LEU A 120 -4.53 18.37 14.53
CA LEU A 120 -5.19 17.98 15.79
C LEU A 120 -6.50 18.74 16.04
N ALA A 121 -6.66 19.95 15.49
CA ALA A 121 -7.92 20.69 15.56
C ALA A 121 -9.00 20.17 14.60
N LEU A 122 -8.64 19.33 13.63
CA LEU A 122 -9.54 18.80 12.59
C LEU A 122 -9.66 17.29 12.62
N ALA A 123 -8.67 16.59 13.15
CA ALA A 123 -8.51 15.14 13.08
C ALA A 123 -7.98 14.55 14.38
N ASP A 124 -8.59 13.45 14.80
CA ASP A 124 -8.17 12.64 15.93
C ASP A 124 -7.33 11.46 15.42
N PHE A 125 -6.11 11.36 15.93
CA PHE A 125 -5.28 10.18 15.74
C PHE A 125 -5.87 8.99 16.51
N GLN A 126 -6.09 7.87 15.82
CA GLN A 126 -6.69 6.68 16.42
C GLN A 126 -5.62 5.69 16.87
N PHE A 127 -4.78 5.24 15.94
CA PHE A 127 -3.67 4.31 16.19
C PHE A 127 -2.74 4.27 14.97
N SER A 128 -1.54 3.72 15.16
CA SER A 128 -0.61 3.38 14.09
C SER A 128 -0.27 1.90 14.13
N GLU A 129 0.09 1.38 12.96
CA GLU A 129 0.56 0.02 12.80
C GLU A 129 1.86 0.01 11.99
N LEU A 130 2.69 -0.99 12.28
CA LEU A 130 3.88 -1.32 11.53
C LEU A 130 3.63 -2.61 10.77
N TRP A 131 3.77 -2.55 9.46
CA TRP A 131 3.54 -3.66 8.54
C TRP A 131 4.79 -3.96 7.72
N ARG A 132 4.83 -5.17 7.14
CA ARG A 132 5.84 -5.58 6.18
C ARG A 132 5.18 -6.13 4.92
N THR A 133 5.75 -5.83 3.77
CA THR A 133 5.37 -6.44 2.49
C THR A 133 5.88 -7.90 2.41
N GLU A 134 4.98 -8.85 2.16
CA GLU A 134 5.25 -10.28 1.95
C GLU A 134 5.26 -10.72 0.46
N ALA A 135 4.10 -11.07 -0.13
CA ALA A 135 3.89 -11.32 -1.59
C ALA A 135 3.15 -10.21 -2.39
N GLY A 136 3.54 -9.91 -3.64
CA GLY A 136 2.78 -9.00 -4.51
C GLY A 136 3.06 -9.16 -6.00
N VAL A 137 2.27 -8.50 -6.86
CA VAL A 137 2.53 -8.45 -8.30
C VAL A 137 3.21 -7.14 -8.67
N MET A 138 4.50 -7.20 -9.02
CA MET A 138 5.25 -6.01 -9.40
C MET A 138 5.22 -5.79 -10.92
N ASN A 139 4.54 -4.73 -11.37
CA ASN A 139 4.70 -4.24 -12.72
C ASN A 139 5.74 -3.11 -12.72
N ILE A 140 6.96 -3.42 -13.21
CA ILE A 140 8.08 -2.47 -13.24
C ILE A 140 7.86 -1.28 -14.19
N MET A 141 6.91 -1.40 -15.11
CA MET A 141 6.54 -0.33 -16.06
C MET A 141 5.39 0.53 -15.54
N ASP A 142 4.65 0.02 -14.56
CA ASP A 142 3.57 0.76 -13.92
C ASP A 142 4.18 1.78 -12.96
N THR A 143 3.91 3.05 -13.24
CA THR A 143 4.41 4.19 -12.48
C THR A 143 3.31 4.92 -11.70
N GLU A 144 2.09 4.42 -11.60
CA GLU A 144 1.03 5.11 -10.86
C GLU A 144 0.37 4.13 -9.89
N PRO A 145 -0.03 4.54 -8.69
CA PRO A 145 -0.85 3.69 -7.83
C PRO A 145 -2.31 3.66 -8.31
N GLY A 146 -2.98 2.52 -8.14
CA GLY A 146 -4.41 2.40 -8.38
C GLY A 146 -5.24 3.40 -7.56
N ALA A 147 -6.28 3.96 -8.18
CA ALA A 147 -7.14 4.98 -7.59
C ALA A 147 -7.97 4.47 -6.39
N PHE A 148 -8.26 3.16 -6.37
CA PHE A 148 -9.02 2.49 -5.34
C PHE A 148 -8.28 1.28 -4.81
N ALA A 149 -8.49 0.94 -3.54
CA ALA A 149 -7.98 -0.28 -2.93
C ALA A 149 -9.07 -0.97 -2.12
N ILE A 150 -9.22 -2.28 -2.27
CA ILE A 150 -9.95 -3.11 -1.32
C ILE A 150 -8.94 -3.72 -0.36
N VAL A 151 -9.02 -3.34 0.90
CA VAL A 151 -8.12 -3.81 1.96
C VAL A 151 -8.83 -4.85 2.80
N ASN A 152 -8.38 -6.10 2.69
CA ASN A 152 -8.94 -7.24 3.40
C ASN A 152 -8.10 -7.52 4.65
N PHE A 153 -8.65 -7.25 5.83
CA PHE A 153 -8.03 -7.57 7.11
C PHE A 153 -8.29 -9.03 7.47
N MET A 154 -7.23 -9.77 7.75
CA MET A 154 -7.29 -11.22 7.89
C MET A 154 -6.62 -11.68 9.17
N ARG A 155 -7.21 -12.71 9.77
CA ARG A 155 -6.61 -13.48 10.85
C ARG A 155 -6.15 -14.82 10.29
N VAL A 156 -4.85 -14.92 10.02
CA VAL A 156 -4.18 -16.19 9.75
C VAL A 156 -4.05 -16.95 11.07
N LYS A 157 -4.40 -18.23 11.03
CA LYS A 157 -4.44 -19.07 12.23
C LYS A 157 -3.02 -19.28 12.78
N PRO A 158 -2.85 -19.36 14.12
CA PRO A 158 -1.54 -19.59 14.73
C PRO A 158 -0.86 -20.85 14.16
N GLY A 159 0.38 -20.72 13.71
CA GLY A 159 1.17 -21.81 13.12
C GLY A 159 0.89 -22.06 11.64
N MET A 160 -0.04 -21.34 11.01
CA MET A 160 -0.35 -21.45 9.59
C MET A 160 0.32 -20.34 8.75
N GLU A 161 1.12 -19.45 9.33
CA GLU A 161 1.66 -18.27 8.66
C GLU A 161 2.52 -18.62 7.44
N ASN A 162 3.40 -19.62 7.56
CA ASN A 162 4.23 -20.06 6.44
C ASN A 162 3.40 -20.71 5.33
N GLN A 163 2.41 -21.53 5.69
CA GLN A 163 1.51 -22.16 4.72
C GLN A 163 0.65 -21.11 4.01
N TYR A 164 0.17 -20.12 4.76
CA TYR A 164 -0.57 -18.99 4.24
C TYR A 164 0.26 -18.21 3.22
N LEU A 165 1.51 -17.85 3.56
CA LEU A 165 2.40 -17.15 2.64
C LEU A 165 2.76 -17.99 1.41
N ALA A 166 2.92 -19.31 1.55
CA ALA A 166 3.11 -20.18 0.39
C ALA A 166 1.89 -20.15 -0.54
N LEU A 167 0.66 -20.18 0.00
CA LEU A 167 -0.56 -20.06 -0.81
C LEU A 167 -0.66 -18.69 -1.50
N GLU A 168 -0.33 -17.61 -0.80
CA GLU A 168 -0.34 -16.26 -1.40
C GLU A 168 0.69 -16.14 -2.53
N ASN A 169 1.84 -16.80 -2.41
CA ASN A 169 2.90 -16.81 -3.43
C ASN A 169 2.60 -17.74 -4.61
N ASP A 170 2.21 -18.98 -4.34
CA ASP A 170 2.18 -20.04 -5.34
C ASP A 170 0.81 -20.14 -6.01
N ILE A 171 -0.24 -19.61 -5.39
CA ILE A 171 -1.61 -19.69 -5.88
C ILE A 171 -2.19 -18.29 -6.13
N ALA A 172 -2.24 -17.41 -5.12
CA ALA A 172 -2.91 -16.12 -5.28
C ALA A 172 -2.19 -15.21 -6.27
N ARG A 173 -0.87 -15.06 -6.14
CA ARG A 173 -0.05 -14.23 -7.03
C ARG A 173 -0.26 -14.55 -8.52
N PRO A 174 -0.10 -15.79 -9.02
CA PRO A 174 -0.29 -16.05 -10.45
C PRO A 174 -1.74 -15.86 -10.92
N LEU A 175 -2.74 -16.04 -10.05
CA LEU A 175 -4.13 -15.69 -10.37
C LEU A 175 -4.32 -14.16 -10.48
N HIS A 176 -3.69 -13.38 -9.59
CA HIS A 176 -3.73 -11.92 -9.67
C HIS A 176 -2.92 -11.38 -10.86
N GLU A 177 -1.80 -11.99 -11.22
CA GLU A 177 -1.08 -11.67 -12.47
C GLU A 177 -1.98 -11.82 -13.69
N GLU A 178 -2.79 -12.87 -13.74
CA GLU A 178 -3.75 -13.08 -14.83
C GLU A 178 -4.88 -12.04 -14.81
N ARG A 179 -5.41 -11.71 -13.63
CA ARG A 179 -6.41 -10.62 -13.49
C ARG A 179 -5.86 -9.27 -13.98
N ILE A 180 -4.60 -8.97 -13.69
CA ILE A 180 -3.94 -7.75 -14.16
C ILE A 180 -3.75 -7.78 -15.67
N LYS A 181 -3.33 -8.92 -16.27
CA LYS A 181 -3.23 -9.07 -17.72
C LYS A 181 -4.57 -8.91 -18.46
N GLN A 182 -5.68 -9.21 -17.78
CA GLN A 182 -7.04 -9.08 -18.32
C GLN A 182 -7.66 -7.70 -18.01
N ASP A 183 -6.89 -6.72 -17.53
CA ASP A 183 -7.36 -5.39 -17.13
C ASP A 183 -8.47 -5.41 -16.05
N GLN A 184 -8.56 -6.47 -15.27
CA GLN A 184 -9.53 -6.65 -14.19
C GLN A 184 -9.02 -6.16 -12.82
N MET A 185 -7.75 -5.77 -12.75
CA MET A 185 -7.09 -5.34 -11.53
C MET A 185 -5.87 -4.52 -11.92
N HIS A 186 -5.57 -3.48 -11.14
CA HIS A 186 -4.36 -2.68 -11.36
C HIS A 186 -3.15 -3.35 -10.69
N ASN A 187 -3.30 -3.76 -9.42
CA ASN A 187 -2.24 -4.40 -8.66
C ASN A 187 -2.80 -5.22 -7.49
N TRP A 188 -1.98 -6.05 -6.87
CA TRP A 188 -2.26 -6.80 -5.67
C TRP A 188 -1.05 -6.95 -4.75
N ARG A 189 -1.29 -6.91 -3.43
CA ARG A 189 -0.24 -6.99 -2.41
C ARG A 189 -0.72 -7.60 -1.09
N THR A 190 0.07 -8.50 -0.51
CA THR A 190 -0.08 -9.06 0.86
C THR A 190 0.85 -8.40 1.85
N TYR A 191 0.40 -8.15 3.09
CA TYR A 191 1.23 -7.58 4.15
C TYR A 191 1.06 -8.37 5.44
N SER A 192 2.13 -8.47 6.23
CA SER A 192 2.09 -9.01 7.59
C SER A 192 2.19 -7.89 8.63
N LEU A 193 1.43 -8.02 9.70
CA LEU A 193 1.46 -7.09 10.82
C LEU A 193 2.68 -7.38 11.68
N MET A 194 3.52 -6.38 11.90
CA MET A 194 4.65 -6.47 12.82
C MET A 194 4.30 -5.95 14.21
N LYS A 195 3.62 -4.79 14.27
CA LYS A 195 3.16 -4.16 15.52
C LYS A 195 1.87 -3.37 15.30
N PRO A 196 0.95 -3.32 16.28
CA PRO A 196 0.97 -4.09 17.53
C PRO A 196 0.73 -5.59 17.26
N GLY A 197 0.80 -6.43 18.29
CA GLY A 197 0.54 -7.86 18.16
C GLY A 197 0.02 -8.44 19.48
N GLY A 198 -0.32 -9.73 19.47
CA GLY A 198 -0.89 -10.43 20.63
C GLY A 198 -2.24 -11.06 20.31
N LEU A 199 -2.70 -11.95 21.20
CA LEU A 199 -3.90 -12.77 20.97
C LEU A 199 -5.20 -11.94 20.87
N GLU A 200 -5.22 -10.77 21.52
CA GLU A 200 -6.34 -9.83 21.50
C GLU A 200 -6.37 -8.96 20.23
N TYR A 201 -5.29 -8.95 19.44
CA TYR A 201 -5.27 -8.19 18.19
C TYR A 201 -5.97 -8.96 17.09
N ARG A 202 -6.94 -8.31 16.44
CA ARG A 202 -8.00 -9.01 15.68
C ARG A 202 -7.52 -9.59 14.36
N TYR A 203 -6.43 -9.09 13.79
CA TYR A 203 -5.88 -9.52 12.50
C TYR A 203 -4.35 -9.48 12.54
N ASN A 204 -3.70 -10.22 11.66
CA ASN A 204 -2.24 -10.31 11.57
C ASN A 204 -1.72 -10.25 10.12
N PHE A 205 -2.62 -10.27 9.12
CA PHE A 205 -2.30 -10.08 7.72
C PHE A 205 -3.35 -9.19 7.05
N ILE A 206 -2.96 -8.49 5.99
CA ILE A 206 -3.88 -7.84 5.06
C ILE A 206 -3.54 -8.23 3.61
N THR A 207 -4.53 -8.27 2.73
CA THR A 207 -4.29 -8.07 1.29
C THR A 207 -4.86 -6.72 0.88
N ALA A 208 -4.22 -6.09 -0.11
CA ALA A 208 -4.72 -4.91 -0.79
C ALA A 208 -4.84 -5.21 -2.28
N ASP A 209 -6.06 -5.11 -2.77
CA ASP A 209 -6.45 -5.28 -4.16
C ASP A 209 -6.64 -3.88 -4.77
N PHE A 210 -5.76 -3.45 -5.67
CA PHE A 210 -5.77 -2.11 -6.24
C PHE A 210 -6.47 -2.08 -7.60
N TYR A 211 -7.22 -1.01 -7.85
CA TYR A 211 -8.02 -0.82 -9.05
C TYR A 211 -7.93 0.63 -9.56
N ASP A 212 -7.85 0.80 -10.87
CA ASP A 212 -8.02 2.12 -11.51
C ASP A 212 -9.51 2.49 -11.64
N VAL A 213 -10.34 1.50 -11.92
CA VAL A 213 -11.80 1.63 -12.07
C VAL A 213 -12.49 0.79 -11.01
N ILE A 214 -13.35 1.41 -10.21
CA ILE A 214 -13.97 0.74 -9.07
C ILE A 214 -14.85 -0.45 -9.44
N SER A 215 -15.50 -0.45 -10.61
CA SER A 215 -16.34 -1.57 -11.07
C SER A 215 -15.55 -2.89 -11.22
N ASN A 216 -14.23 -2.81 -11.39
CA ASN A 216 -13.39 -3.99 -11.50
C ASN A 216 -13.34 -4.80 -10.20
N MET A 217 -13.80 -4.24 -9.07
CA MET A 217 -13.95 -5.00 -7.83
C MET A 217 -14.94 -6.17 -7.92
N GLU A 218 -15.83 -6.16 -8.92
CA GLU A 218 -16.76 -7.26 -9.16
C GLU A 218 -16.06 -8.50 -9.72
N TYR A 219 -14.86 -8.35 -10.27
CA TYR A 219 -14.04 -9.47 -10.72
C TYR A 219 -13.30 -10.09 -9.53
N GLY A 220 -13.36 -11.41 -9.43
CA GLY A 220 -12.63 -12.19 -8.43
C GLY A 220 -11.91 -13.36 -9.07
N PHE A 221 -11.50 -14.34 -8.26
CA PHE A 221 -11.05 -15.62 -8.80
C PHE A 221 -12.22 -16.37 -9.41
N SER A 222 -12.17 -16.59 -10.72
CA SER A 222 -13.14 -17.38 -11.46
C SER A 222 -12.54 -18.73 -11.87
N ASN A 223 -13.41 -19.68 -12.24
CA ASN A 223 -12.95 -20.96 -12.75
C ASN A 223 -12.17 -20.80 -14.05
N GLU A 224 -12.53 -19.82 -14.88
CA GLU A 224 -11.84 -19.50 -16.15
C GLU A 224 -10.41 -19.01 -15.90
N ILE A 225 -10.22 -18.06 -14.97
CA ILE A 225 -8.88 -17.58 -14.59
C ILE A 225 -8.04 -18.74 -14.04
N MET A 226 -8.64 -19.54 -13.15
CA MET A 226 -7.91 -20.65 -12.57
C MET A 226 -7.57 -21.72 -13.60
N GLN A 227 -8.44 -22.03 -14.55
CA GLN A 227 -8.13 -22.97 -15.65
C GLN A 227 -7.04 -22.43 -16.57
N SER A 228 -6.97 -21.11 -16.78
CA SER A 228 -5.90 -20.47 -17.56
C SER A 228 -4.52 -20.63 -16.88
N VAL A 229 -4.47 -20.42 -15.57
CA VAL A 229 -3.21 -20.39 -14.80
C VAL A 229 -2.80 -21.76 -14.28
N MET A 230 -3.76 -22.57 -13.84
CA MET A 230 -3.57 -23.88 -13.21
C MET A 230 -4.58 -24.91 -13.76
N PRO A 231 -4.44 -25.36 -15.02
CA PRO A 231 -5.44 -26.19 -15.70
C PRO A 231 -5.77 -27.53 -15.03
N ARG A 232 -4.89 -28.02 -14.16
CA ARG A 232 -5.04 -29.30 -13.43
C ARG A 232 -5.56 -29.12 -12.00
N ALA A 233 -5.66 -27.90 -11.50
CA ALA A 233 -6.14 -27.63 -10.15
C ALA A 233 -7.67 -27.73 -10.09
N ASN A 234 -8.18 -28.25 -8.97
CA ASN A 234 -9.61 -28.23 -8.69
C ASN A 234 -9.99 -26.92 -7.99
N PHE A 235 -10.96 -26.20 -8.54
CA PHE A 235 -11.32 -24.86 -8.06
C PHE A 235 -11.76 -24.86 -6.60
N THR A 236 -12.67 -25.78 -6.27
CA THR A 236 -13.22 -25.88 -4.92
C THR A 236 -12.14 -26.27 -3.92
N GLU A 237 -11.28 -27.23 -4.25
CA GLU A 237 -10.18 -27.65 -3.36
C GLU A 237 -9.18 -26.52 -3.13
N THR A 238 -8.79 -25.81 -4.19
CA THR A 238 -7.87 -24.67 -4.11
C THR A 238 -8.45 -23.53 -3.26
N MET A 239 -9.70 -23.13 -3.50
CA MET A 239 -10.35 -22.09 -2.72
C MET A 239 -10.53 -22.50 -1.25
N ASN A 240 -10.87 -23.77 -0.99
CA ASN A 240 -10.95 -24.29 0.37
C ASN A 240 -9.59 -24.29 1.07
N ALA A 241 -8.51 -24.63 0.38
CA ALA A 241 -7.16 -24.57 0.95
C ALA A 241 -6.78 -23.15 1.38
N ILE A 242 -7.12 -22.14 0.56
CA ILE A 242 -6.93 -20.72 0.87
C ILE A 242 -7.74 -20.33 2.11
N ILE A 243 -9.05 -20.57 2.10
CA ILE A 243 -9.97 -20.19 3.20
C ILE A 243 -9.59 -20.90 4.51
N ASN A 244 -9.07 -22.13 4.46
CA ASN A 244 -8.74 -22.86 5.68
C ASN A 244 -7.55 -22.28 6.47
N THR A 245 -6.70 -21.47 5.85
CA THR A 245 -5.55 -20.84 6.52
C THR A 245 -5.88 -19.55 7.26
N ARG A 246 -6.98 -18.88 6.90
CA ARG A 246 -7.30 -17.54 7.38
C ARG A 246 -8.81 -17.28 7.52
N GLU A 247 -9.14 -16.30 8.34
CA GLU A 247 -10.48 -15.72 8.40
C GLU A 247 -10.39 -14.26 7.94
N ILE A 248 -11.31 -13.82 7.08
CA ILE A 248 -11.44 -12.39 6.75
C ILE A 248 -12.25 -11.73 7.87
N MET A 249 -11.59 -10.82 8.59
CA MET A 249 -12.15 -10.12 9.74
C MET A 249 -12.91 -8.86 9.34
N ASN A 250 -12.43 -8.18 8.29
CA ASN A 250 -13.02 -6.97 7.75
C ASN A 250 -12.55 -6.76 6.30
N SER A 251 -13.33 -6.04 5.50
CA SER A 251 -12.93 -5.58 4.17
C SER A 251 -13.34 -4.13 4.01
N GLU A 252 -12.42 -3.28 3.57
CA GLU A 252 -12.62 -1.84 3.44
C GLU A 252 -12.36 -1.36 2.02
N LEU A 253 -13.19 -0.44 1.54
CA LEU A 253 -12.95 0.25 0.27
C LEU A 253 -12.28 1.60 0.53
N TRP A 254 -11.06 1.75 0.03
CA TRP A 254 -10.25 2.94 0.15
C TRP A 254 -10.15 3.64 -1.21
N LYS A 255 -10.13 4.97 -1.18
CA LYS A 255 -9.86 5.83 -2.33
C LYS A 255 -8.58 6.61 -2.10
N LEU A 256 -7.64 6.53 -3.02
CA LEU A 256 -6.43 7.34 -2.98
C LEU A 256 -6.77 8.81 -3.23
N LEU A 257 -6.28 9.70 -2.36
CA LEU A 257 -6.43 11.14 -2.52
C LEU A 257 -5.17 11.79 -3.07
N THR A 258 -4.01 11.35 -2.61
CA THR A 258 -2.70 11.88 -3.00
C THR A 258 -1.60 10.90 -2.63
N TYR A 259 -0.47 10.99 -3.32
CA TYR A 259 0.70 10.17 -3.02
C TYR A 259 1.99 10.90 -3.44
N GLN A 260 3.11 10.51 -2.82
CA GLN A 260 4.46 10.94 -3.18
C GLN A 260 5.35 9.69 -3.26
N LYS A 261 6.27 9.64 -4.21
CA LYS A 261 7.20 8.51 -4.35
C LYS A 261 8.50 8.93 -5.03
N LYS A 262 9.54 8.14 -4.81
CA LYS A 262 10.87 8.35 -5.38
C LYS A 262 10.97 7.88 -6.84
#